data_AF-A0A8B8ZF22-F1
#
_entry.id   AF-A0A8B8ZF22-F1
#
_cell.length_a   1.000
_cell.length_b   1.000
_cell.length_c   1.000
_cell.angle_alpha   90.00
_cell.angle_beta   90.00
_cell.angle_gamma   90.00
#
_symmetry.space_group_name_H-M   'P 1'
#
loop_
_entity.id
_entity.type
_entity.pdbx_description
1 polymer ?
#
loop_
_entity_poly.entity_id
_entity_poly.type
_entity_poly.pdbx_seq_one_letter_code
_entity_poly.pdbx_strand_id
1 'polypeptide(L)'
;MELRRRSRVSVAFLISLLLVLSFAGDLCFAENRRLKNVQVSLRAKWTGTPLLLEAGELLSKEWKNLFWEFTDLWLEPDKGSDCLTAKCCIHKIVVDGHSVLSKPLGSVFEFSRMLRSASPRLVLYRQLPDDSLSSYPSDDEADSEHFMGDLSGPISRVKAEPFLISRNPRSPGGSCCWVDTGSALLFNVTELLSWLDTSAKLAVGSAEQPELFDFDHIYFGSSIASPVAILYGALGTECFKKFHVTLVETSKKGKIKYVVRPVLPSGC
;
A
#
# COMPACT_ATOMS: atom_id res chain seq x y z
N MET A 1 56.15 -41.70 -69.33
CA MET A 1 56.18 -40.56 -68.39
C MET A 1 54.82 -40.21 -67.78
N GLU A 2 53.68 -40.68 -68.32
CA GLU A 2 52.34 -40.24 -67.88
C GLU A 2 51.77 -40.93 -66.63
N LEU A 3 52.12 -42.20 -66.37
CA LEU A 3 51.65 -42.95 -65.19
C LEU A 3 52.15 -42.36 -63.86
N ARG A 4 53.37 -41.80 -63.84
CA ARG A 4 53.97 -41.16 -62.65
C ARG A 4 53.33 -39.79 -62.32
N ARG A 5 52.73 -39.12 -63.31
CA ARG A 5 52.04 -37.83 -63.16
C ARG A 5 50.63 -38.00 -62.57
N ARG A 6 49.89 -39.04 -62.98
CA ARG A 6 48.57 -39.38 -62.40
C ARG A 6 48.66 -39.80 -60.94
N SER A 7 49.67 -40.60 -60.58
CA SER A 7 49.92 -41.01 -59.18
C SER A 7 50.23 -39.82 -58.26
N ARG A 8 51.03 -38.86 -58.72
CA ARG A 8 51.35 -37.63 -57.94
C ARG A 8 50.15 -36.70 -57.75
N VAL A 9 49.27 -36.61 -58.75
CA VAL A 9 48.02 -35.82 -58.65
C VAL A 9 47.02 -36.49 -57.71
N SER A 10 46.86 -37.81 -57.76
CA SER A 10 46.01 -38.54 -56.80
C SER A 10 46.52 -38.46 -55.37
N VAL A 11 47.83 -38.51 -55.15
CA VAL A 11 48.41 -38.34 -53.81
C VAL A 11 48.23 -36.91 -53.30
N ALA A 12 48.40 -35.89 -54.16
CA ALA A 12 48.14 -34.50 -53.79
C ALA A 12 46.65 -34.24 -53.47
N PHE A 13 45.73 -34.87 -54.21
CA PHE A 13 44.30 -34.81 -53.93
C PHE A 13 43.95 -35.50 -52.59
N LEU A 14 44.56 -36.65 -52.29
CA LEU A 14 44.37 -37.33 -51.02
C LEU A 14 44.93 -36.52 -49.83
N ILE A 15 46.10 -35.89 -50.00
CA ILE A 15 46.69 -35.02 -48.97
C ILE A 15 45.83 -33.76 -48.77
N SER A 16 45.33 -33.16 -49.85
CA SER A 16 44.40 -32.02 -49.77
C SER A 16 43.09 -32.40 -49.09
N LEU A 17 42.52 -33.57 -49.43
CA LEU A 17 41.31 -34.08 -48.79
C LEU A 17 41.54 -34.39 -47.31
N LEU A 18 42.69 -34.97 -46.94
CA LEU A 18 43.08 -35.20 -45.55
C LEU A 18 43.28 -33.89 -44.78
N LEU A 19 43.89 -32.86 -45.39
CA LEU A 19 44.03 -31.53 -44.79
C LEU A 19 42.68 -30.84 -44.59
N VAL A 20 41.75 -30.96 -45.55
CA VAL A 20 40.38 -30.44 -45.43
C VAL A 20 39.59 -31.19 -44.36
N LEU A 21 39.76 -32.51 -44.25
CA LEU A 21 39.15 -33.33 -43.19
C LEU A 21 39.76 -33.04 -41.80
N SER A 22 41.05 -32.73 -41.71
CA SER A 22 41.69 -32.29 -40.46
C SER A 22 41.28 -30.87 -40.06
N PHE A 23 41.06 -29.96 -41.01
CA PHE A 23 40.55 -28.61 -40.73
C PHE A 23 39.04 -28.59 -40.41
N ALA A 24 38.28 -29.58 -40.87
CA ALA A 24 36.86 -29.76 -40.50
C ALA A 24 36.66 -30.41 -39.12
N GLY A 25 37.74 -30.88 -38.48
CA GLY A 25 37.70 -31.59 -37.19
C GLY A 25 37.50 -30.71 -35.96
N ASP A 26 37.67 -29.38 -36.07
CA ASP A 26 37.49 -28.44 -34.97
C ASP A 26 36.20 -27.62 -35.11
N LEU A 27 35.06 -28.28 -35.33
CA LEU A 27 33.80 -27.72 -34.82
C LEU A 27 33.70 -28.04 -33.33
N CYS A 28 34.46 -27.30 -32.53
CA CYS A 28 34.12 -27.11 -31.13
C CYS A 28 32.75 -26.44 -31.09
N PHE A 29 31.69 -27.24 -30.92
CA PHE A 29 30.42 -26.73 -30.45
C PHE A 29 30.71 -26.12 -29.07
N ALA A 30 30.85 -24.80 -29.02
CA ALA A 30 30.87 -24.07 -27.77
C ALA A 30 29.48 -24.25 -27.14
N GLU A 31 29.34 -25.29 -26.32
CA GLU A 31 28.16 -25.48 -25.49
C GLU A 31 28.11 -24.29 -24.54
N ASN A 32 27.19 -23.35 -24.82
CA ASN A 32 26.96 -22.19 -23.98
C ASN A 32 26.44 -22.72 -22.64
N ARG A 33 27.35 -22.96 -21.69
CA ARG A 33 27.01 -23.45 -20.35
C ARG A 33 26.00 -22.47 -19.74
N ARG A 34 24.72 -22.85 -19.72
CA ARG A 34 23.70 -22.07 -19.02
C ARG A 34 24.13 -21.96 -17.57
N LEU A 35 24.34 -20.73 -17.11
CA LEU A 35 24.60 -20.45 -15.71
C LEU A 35 23.49 -21.08 -14.87
N LYS A 36 23.87 -21.98 -13.95
CA LYS A 36 22.95 -22.57 -12.98
C LYS A 36 22.75 -21.54 -11.86
N ASN A 37 21.70 -20.74 -11.97
CA ASN A 37 21.40 -19.71 -10.98
C ASN A 37 20.51 -20.27 -9.88
N VAL A 38 20.86 -20.00 -8.62
CA VAL A 38 20.01 -20.25 -7.45
C VAL A 38 19.33 -18.93 -7.07
N GLN A 39 18.00 -18.93 -7.01
CA GLN A 39 17.21 -17.77 -6.63
C GLN A 39 16.50 -18.04 -5.29
N VAL A 40 16.67 -17.11 -4.34
CA VAL A 40 15.99 -17.12 -3.04
C VAL A 40 15.18 -15.83 -2.91
N SER A 41 13.95 -15.93 -2.39
CA SER A 41 13.06 -14.78 -2.20
C SER A 41 12.36 -14.85 -0.85
N LEU A 42 12.21 -13.71 -0.17
CA LEU A 42 11.43 -13.57 1.05
C LEU A 42 10.06 -12.95 0.73
N ARG A 43 9.00 -13.46 1.36
CA ARG A 43 7.64 -12.93 1.22
C ARG A 43 7.02 -12.67 2.59
N ALA A 44 6.44 -11.49 2.77
CA ALA A 44 5.67 -11.17 3.96
C ALA A 44 4.35 -11.96 3.99
N LYS A 45 3.79 -12.17 5.19
CA LYS A 45 2.50 -12.86 5.37
C LYS A 45 1.28 -12.02 4.98
N TRP A 46 1.44 -10.70 4.92
CA TRP A 46 0.36 -9.76 4.56
C TRP A 46 0.41 -9.36 3.09
N THR A 47 -0.71 -8.84 2.58
CA THR A 47 -0.81 -8.27 1.22
C THR A 47 -0.06 -6.96 1.11
N GLY A 48 0.34 -6.63 -0.13
CA GLY A 48 1.04 -5.39 -0.44
C GLY A 48 0.34 -4.15 0.14
N THR A 49 1.15 -3.24 0.67
CA THR A 49 0.75 -1.96 1.25
C THR A 49 0.99 -0.81 0.26
N PRO A 50 0.10 0.20 0.19
CA PRO A 50 0.24 1.31 -0.76
C PRO A 50 1.53 2.12 -0.53
N LEU A 51 2.29 2.36 -1.59
CA LEU A 51 3.59 3.04 -1.52
C LEU A 51 3.49 4.50 -1.06
N LEU A 52 2.38 5.17 -1.37
CA LEU A 52 2.13 6.56 -0.95
C LEU A 52 1.88 6.64 0.57
N LEU A 53 1.06 5.72 1.11
CA LEU A 53 0.81 5.66 2.55
C LEU A 53 2.08 5.29 3.32
N GLU A 54 2.90 4.37 2.79
CA GLU A 54 4.18 4.02 3.41
C GLU A 54 5.12 5.22 3.50
N ALA A 55 5.14 6.07 2.47
CA ALA A 55 5.94 7.28 2.48
C ALA A 55 5.50 8.22 3.61
N GLY A 56 4.20 8.46 3.77
CA GLY A 56 3.65 9.23 4.89
C GLY A 56 4.06 8.65 6.25
N GLU A 57 3.96 7.34 6.43
CA GLU A 57 4.37 6.68 7.67
C GLU A 57 5.87 6.82 7.97
N LEU A 58 6.72 6.69 6.95
CA LEU A 58 8.17 6.88 7.12
C LEU A 58 8.49 8.30 7.56
N LEU A 59 7.82 9.31 7.00
CA LEU A 59 8.01 10.71 7.36
C LEU A 59 7.51 10.98 8.78
N SER A 60 6.37 10.41 9.17
CA SER A 60 5.81 10.55 10.52
C SER A 60 6.72 10.01 11.62
N LYS A 61 7.56 9.01 11.29
CA LYS A 61 8.51 8.39 12.21
C LYS A 61 9.66 9.33 12.57
N GLU A 62 10.06 10.18 11.63
CA GLU A 62 11.06 11.21 11.87
C GLU A 62 10.42 12.32 12.71
N TRP A 63 9.42 13.01 12.17
CA TRP A 63 8.68 14.05 12.90
C TRP A 63 7.20 14.08 12.50
N LYS A 64 6.31 14.29 13.49
CA LYS A 64 4.85 14.24 13.27
C LYS A 64 4.34 15.32 12.30
N ASN A 65 4.98 16.49 12.23
CA ASN A 65 4.59 17.55 11.29
C ASN A 65 4.86 17.18 9.82
N LEU A 66 5.92 16.42 9.56
CA LEU A 66 6.28 16.01 8.19
C LEU A 66 5.20 15.15 7.53
N PHE A 67 4.46 14.37 8.32
CA PHE A 67 3.28 13.64 7.83
C PHE A 67 2.23 14.58 7.24
N TRP A 68 1.93 15.67 7.94
CA TRP A 68 0.92 16.64 7.52
C TRP A 68 1.41 17.52 6.36
N GLU A 69 2.66 17.97 6.41
CA GLU A 69 3.27 18.71 5.30
C GLU A 69 3.29 17.88 4.00
N PHE A 70 3.63 16.60 4.10
CA PHE A 70 3.55 15.69 2.96
C PHE A 70 2.11 15.40 2.52
N THR A 71 1.18 15.27 3.46
CA THR A 71 -0.25 15.10 3.15
C THR A 71 -0.77 16.28 2.34
N ASP A 72 -0.45 17.51 2.76
CA ASP A 72 -0.87 18.75 2.09
C ASP A 72 -0.37 18.81 0.63
N LEU A 73 0.86 18.33 0.37
CA LEU A 73 1.38 18.22 -1.00
C LEU A 73 0.51 17.33 -1.89
N TRP A 74 -0.14 16.30 -1.35
CA TRP A 74 -0.94 15.33 -2.09
C TRP A 74 -2.45 15.63 -2.08
N LEU A 75 -2.87 16.80 -1.60
CA LEU A 75 -4.26 17.27 -1.68
C LEU A 75 -4.61 17.94 -3.01
N GLU A 76 -3.63 18.27 -3.85
CA GLU A 76 -3.87 18.89 -5.15
C GLU A 76 -4.76 17.99 -6.03
N PRO A 77 -5.78 18.54 -6.71
CA PRO A 77 -6.55 17.76 -7.67
C PRO A 77 -5.62 17.21 -8.75
N ASP A 78 -5.89 15.98 -9.22
CA ASP A 78 -5.12 15.32 -10.27
C ASP A 78 -3.64 15.02 -9.94
N LYS A 79 -3.22 15.17 -8.67
CA LYS A 79 -1.85 14.85 -8.29
C LYS A 79 -1.57 13.36 -8.43
N GLY A 80 -0.72 13.03 -9.40
CA GLY A 80 -0.34 11.65 -9.71
C GLY A 80 -1.25 10.98 -10.74
N SER A 81 -2.32 11.63 -11.21
CA SER A 81 -3.14 11.12 -12.31
C SER A 81 -2.40 11.14 -13.65
N ASP A 82 -1.40 12.03 -13.76
CA ASP A 82 -0.44 12.11 -14.87
C ASP A 82 0.49 10.89 -14.96
N CYS A 83 0.62 10.11 -13.88
CA CYS A 83 1.51 8.97 -13.83
C CYS A 83 0.81 7.66 -14.26
N LEU A 84 1.07 7.24 -15.51
CA LEU A 84 0.52 5.99 -16.07
C LEU A 84 1.32 4.73 -15.69
N THR A 85 2.51 4.88 -15.09
CA THR A 85 3.38 3.75 -14.73
C THR A 85 3.72 3.75 -13.26
N ALA A 86 3.88 2.56 -12.67
CA ALA A 86 4.33 2.42 -11.30
C ALA A 86 5.66 3.17 -11.06
N LYS A 87 6.59 3.13 -12.03
CA LYS A 87 7.86 3.87 -11.94
C LYS A 87 7.64 5.38 -11.81
N CYS A 88 6.71 5.96 -12.56
CA CYS A 88 6.35 7.38 -12.45
C CYS A 88 5.77 7.71 -11.08
N CYS A 89 4.77 6.95 -10.60
CA CYS A 89 4.16 7.20 -9.29
C CYS A 89 5.22 7.15 -8.18
N ILE A 90 6.10 6.16 -8.23
CA ILE A 90 7.21 5.98 -7.31
C ILE A 90 8.15 7.18 -7.33
N HIS A 91 8.56 7.60 -8.53
CA HIS A 91 9.44 8.74 -8.69
C HIS A 91 8.83 10.01 -8.10
N LYS A 92 7.53 10.25 -8.35
CA LYS A 92 6.79 11.40 -7.81
C LYS A 92 6.73 11.38 -6.28
N ILE A 93 6.39 10.24 -5.68
CA ILE A 93 6.41 10.04 -4.22
C ILE A 93 7.79 10.34 -3.63
N VAL A 94 8.85 9.89 -4.29
CA VAL A 94 10.23 10.14 -3.84
C VAL A 94 10.57 11.62 -3.93
N VAL A 95 10.29 12.27 -5.06
CA VAL A 95 10.54 13.71 -5.24
C VAL A 95 9.81 14.54 -4.19
N ASP A 96 8.52 14.28 -3.98
CA ASP A 96 7.72 15.01 -2.99
C ASP A 96 8.20 14.72 -1.56
N GLY A 97 8.58 13.47 -1.26
CA GLY A 97 9.16 13.09 0.04
C GLY A 97 10.52 13.74 0.31
N HIS A 98 11.37 13.92 -0.71
CA HIS A 98 12.61 14.69 -0.58
C HIS A 98 12.36 16.17 -0.34
N SER A 99 11.29 16.72 -0.91
CA SER A 99 11.00 18.15 -0.79
C SER A 99 10.70 18.58 0.67
N VAL A 100 10.19 17.66 1.48
CA VAL A 100 9.91 17.88 2.92
C VAL A 100 11.06 17.44 3.83
N LEU A 101 12.13 16.85 3.29
CA LEU A 101 13.25 16.32 4.07
C LEU A 101 14.54 17.12 3.86
N SER A 102 15.43 17.06 4.85
CA SER A 102 16.82 17.48 4.65
C SER A 102 17.59 16.47 3.79
N LYS A 103 18.64 16.92 3.10
CA LYS A 103 19.40 16.07 2.15
C LYS A 103 19.83 14.71 2.73
N PRO A 104 20.39 14.60 3.96
CA PRO A 104 20.78 13.31 4.52
C PRO A 104 19.58 12.39 4.79
N LEU A 105 18.47 12.96 5.27
CA LEU A 105 17.25 12.21 5.57
C LEU A 105 16.58 11.67 4.30
N GLY A 106 16.71 12.38 3.17
CA GLY A 106 16.21 11.92 1.87
C GLY A 106 16.80 10.56 1.44
N SER A 107 18.11 10.36 1.61
CA SER A 107 18.74 9.06 1.30
C SER A 107 18.27 7.94 2.24
N VAL A 108 18.09 8.24 3.53
CA VAL A 108 17.55 7.28 4.51
C VAL A 108 16.10 6.93 4.20
N PHE A 109 15.30 7.91 3.77
CA PHE A 109 13.91 7.72 3.35
C PHE A 109 13.81 6.78 2.14
N GLU A 110 14.60 7.01 1.09
CA GLU A 110 14.62 6.13 -0.09
C GLU A 110 14.99 4.69 0.28
N PHE A 111 16.05 4.52 1.07
CA PHE A 111 16.49 3.21 1.53
C PHE A 111 15.42 2.51 2.37
N SER A 112 14.83 3.21 3.33
CA SER A 112 13.79 2.69 4.23
C SER A 112 12.52 2.29 3.47
N ARG A 113 12.22 3.00 2.38
CA ARG A 113 11.12 2.69 1.46
C ARG A 113 11.43 1.46 0.60
N MET A 114 12.66 1.31 0.09
CA MET A 114 13.08 0.09 -0.63
C MET A 114 12.96 -1.15 0.27
N LEU A 115 13.26 -1.00 1.56
CA LEU A 115 13.09 -2.05 2.56
C LEU A 115 11.63 -2.29 2.98
N ARG A 116 10.68 -1.44 2.55
CA ARG A 116 9.26 -1.51 2.95
C ARG A 116 9.08 -1.47 4.47
N SER A 117 9.95 -0.73 5.16
CA SER A 117 10.04 -0.75 6.64
C SER A 117 8.81 -0.19 7.35
N ALA A 118 8.01 0.64 6.69
CA ALA A 118 6.73 1.12 7.21
C ALA A 118 5.53 0.19 6.93
N SER A 119 5.71 -0.86 6.12
CA SER A 119 4.64 -1.80 5.77
C SER A 119 3.94 -2.42 7.00
N PRO A 120 4.65 -2.89 8.05
CA PRO A 120 4.00 -3.44 9.24
C PRO A 120 3.09 -2.44 9.97
N ARG A 121 3.42 -1.14 9.93
CA ARG A 121 2.63 -0.10 10.58
C ARG A 121 1.31 0.15 9.86
N LEU A 122 1.30 0.11 8.53
CA LEU A 122 0.05 0.14 7.77
C LEU A 122 -0.80 -1.11 7.97
N VAL A 123 -0.16 -2.27 8.18
CA VAL A 123 -0.88 -3.50 8.51
C VAL A 123 -1.59 -3.38 9.86
N LEU A 124 -0.96 -2.73 10.85
CA LEU A 124 -1.62 -2.41 12.12
C LEU A 124 -2.86 -1.53 11.91
N TYR A 125 -2.75 -0.45 11.13
CA TYR A 125 -3.90 0.42 10.84
C TYR A 125 -5.06 -0.29 10.15
N ARG A 126 -4.81 -1.34 9.36
CA ARG A 126 -5.88 -2.15 8.73
C ARG A 126 -6.77 -2.89 9.72
N GLN A 127 -6.28 -3.15 10.93
CA GLN A 127 -7.00 -3.92 11.95
C GLN A 127 -7.98 -3.06 12.76
N LEU A 128 -7.68 -1.76 12.92
CA LEU A 128 -8.49 -0.83 13.71
C LEU A 128 -9.90 -0.56 13.12
N PRO A 129 -10.10 -0.51 11.79
CA PRO A 129 -11.41 -0.46 11.16
C PRO A 129 -12.37 -1.54 11.63
N ASP A 130 -11.92 -2.78 11.80
CA ASP A 130 -12.82 -3.89 12.13
C ASP A 130 -13.41 -3.70 13.54
N ASP A 131 -12.62 -3.19 14.48
CA ASP A 131 -13.09 -2.84 15.84
C ASP A 131 -14.10 -1.66 15.79
N SER A 132 -13.82 -0.66 14.96
CA SER A 132 -14.72 0.49 14.74
C SER A 132 -16.03 0.09 14.05
N LEU A 133 -15.97 -0.74 13.01
CA LEU A 133 -17.12 -1.18 12.22
C LEU A 133 -17.99 -2.19 12.97
N SER A 134 -17.38 -3.14 13.69
CA SER A 134 -18.14 -4.13 14.48
C SER A 134 -18.92 -3.53 15.64
N SER A 135 -18.55 -2.33 16.09
CA SER A 135 -19.31 -1.56 17.08
C SER A 135 -20.64 -1.03 16.51
N TYR A 136 -20.80 -0.99 15.18
CA TYR A 136 -21.98 -0.46 14.48
C TYR A 136 -22.40 -1.36 13.31
N PRO A 137 -23.02 -2.52 13.57
CA PRO A 137 -23.47 -3.42 12.51
C PRO A 137 -24.43 -2.70 11.56
N SER A 138 -24.15 -2.76 10.26
CA SER A 138 -25.08 -2.34 9.21
C SER A 138 -26.16 -3.39 9.02
N ASP A 139 -27.42 -2.96 8.82
CA ASP A 139 -28.57 -3.86 8.60
C ASP A 139 -28.41 -4.80 7.37
N ASP A 140 -27.45 -4.52 6.47
CA ASP A 140 -27.19 -5.27 5.23
C ASP A 140 -26.49 -6.63 5.43
N GLU A 141 -26.02 -6.98 6.64
CA GLU A 141 -25.36 -8.27 6.91
C GLU A 141 -26.35 -9.44 7.13
N ALA A 142 -27.66 -9.20 7.13
CA ALA A 142 -28.66 -10.25 7.27
C ALA A 142 -28.85 -11.13 6.00
N ASP A 143 -28.37 -10.70 4.83
CA ASP A 143 -28.77 -11.32 3.54
C ASP A 143 -27.63 -11.97 2.72
N SER A 144 -26.45 -12.23 3.31
CA SER A 144 -25.35 -12.87 2.58
C SER A 144 -24.96 -14.30 3.02
N GLU A 145 -25.89 -15.04 3.65
CA GLU A 145 -25.82 -16.50 3.73
C GLU A 145 -26.75 -17.17 2.71
N HIS A 146 -26.33 -17.21 1.44
CA HIS A 146 -26.85 -18.23 0.51
C HIS A 146 -25.86 -18.54 -0.62
N PHE A 147 -24.91 -19.45 -0.34
CA PHE A 147 -24.36 -20.32 -1.39
C PHE A 147 -24.58 -21.76 -0.95
N MET A 148 -25.61 -22.40 -1.52
CA MET A 148 -25.83 -23.83 -1.37
C MET A 148 -24.68 -24.59 -2.02
N GLY A 149 -23.92 -25.31 -1.19
CA GLY A 149 -23.06 -26.41 -1.56
C GLY A 149 -23.24 -27.49 -0.51
N ASP A 150 -24.04 -28.48 -0.86
CA ASP A 150 -24.32 -29.72 -0.13
C ASP A 150 -23.06 -30.35 0.49
N LEU A 151 -23.11 -30.70 1.77
CA LEU A 151 -22.53 -31.89 2.41
C LEU A 151 -22.76 -31.84 3.94
N SER A 152 -23.58 -32.77 4.42
CA SER A 152 -23.93 -33.02 5.82
C SER A 152 -22.73 -33.29 6.74
N GLY A 153 -22.64 -32.56 7.86
CA GLY A 153 -21.73 -32.81 8.99
C GLY A 153 -22.05 -31.87 10.17
N PRO A 154 -21.80 -32.26 11.43
CA PRO A 154 -22.30 -31.52 12.59
C PRO A 154 -21.63 -30.15 12.72
N ILE A 155 -22.43 -29.15 13.05
CA ILE A 155 -22.10 -27.74 13.21
C ILE A 155 -20.95 -27.59 14.20
N SER A 156 -19.73 -27.49 13.67
CA SER A 156 -18.59 -26.98 14.41
C SER A 156 -18.63 -25.46 14.25
N ARG A 157 -18.87 -24.74 15.35
CA ARG A 157 -18.68 -23.28 15.41
C ARG A 157 -17.32 -22.97 14.79
N VAL A 158 -17.32 -22.37 13.60
CA VAL A 158 -16.09 -21.91 12.95
C VAL A 158 -15.56 -20.79 13.83
N LYS A 159 -14.65 -21.16 14.73
CA LYS A 159 -13.78 -20.25 15.45
C LYS A 159 -13.12 -19.37 14.39
N ALA A 160 -13.42 -18.07 14.41
CA ALA A 160 -12.82 -17.09 13.51
C ALA A 160 -11.32 -17.37 13.39
N GLU A 161 -10.86 -17.69 12.19
CA GLU A 161 -9.46 -18.01 11.97
C GLU A 161 -8.60 -16.80 12.36
N PRO A 162 -7.51 -16.97 13.15
CA PRO A 162 -6.63 -15.88 13.59
C PRO A 162 -5.86 -15.15 12.47
N PHE A 163 -6.19 -15.34 11.19
CA PHE A 163 -5.33 -15.04 10.04
C PHE A 163 -5.87 -13.96 9.08
N LEU A 164 -6.87 -13.17 9.49
CA LEU A 164 -7.41 -12.05 8.68
C LEU A 164 -6.45 -10.87 8.47
N ILE A 165 -5.25 -10.88 9.06
CA ILE A 165 -4.18 -9.86 8.92
C ILE A 165 -3.85 -9.56 7.44
N SER A 166 -4.15 -10.49 6.54
CA SER A 166 -3.79 -10.38 5.13
C SER A 166 -4.77 -9.56 4.27
N ARG A 167 -5.97 -9.20 4.73
CA ARG A 167 -6.97 -8.53 3.86
C ARG A 167 -7.15 -7.06 4.23
N ASN A 168 -7.35 -6.22 3.20
CA ASN A 168 -7.82 -4.86 3.43
C ASN A 168 -9.28 -4.91 3.93
N PRO A 169 -9.67 -4.05 4.88
CA PRO A 169 -11.04 -4.00 5.38
C PRO A 169 -12.02 -3.73 4.25
N ARG A 170 -13.25 -4.22 4.40
CA ARG A 170 -14.36 -3.85 3.53
C ARG A 170 -15.13 -2.75 4.24
N SER A 171 -15.38 -1.64 3.55
CA SER A 171 -16.23 -0.60 4.07
C SER A 171 -17.71 -0.92 3.80
N PRO A 172 -18.61 -0.61 4.75
CA PRO A 172 -20.05 -0.64 4.50
C PRO A 172 -20.43 0.24 3.31
N GLY A 173 -21.37 -0.23 2.48
CA GLY A 173 -21.89 0.55 1.35
C GLY A 173 -20.87 0.93 0.25
N GLY A 174 -19.65 0.37 0.27
CA GLY A 174 -18.61 0.63 -0.73
C GLY A 174 -17.91 2.00 -0.61
N SER A 175 -18.09 2.72 0.50
CA SER A 175 -17.45 4.03 0.72
C SER A 175 -15.96 3.89 1.00
N CYS A 176 -15.09 4.62 0.30
CA CYS A 176 -13.63 4.49 0.51
C CYS A 176 -13.06 5.22 1.74
N CYS A 177 -13.85 6.10 2.36
CA CYS A 177 -13.47 6.86 3.53
C CYS A 177 -14.67 7.02 4.46
N TRP A 178 -14.42 7.06 5.77
CA TRP A 178 -15.43 7.36 6.78
C TRP A 178 -14.80 7.99 8.02
N VAL A 179 -15.63 8.65 8.82
CA VAL A 179 -15.23 9.25 10.09
C VAL A 179 -15.91 8.53 11.23
N ASP A 180 -15.11 8.07 12.19
CA ASP A 180 -15.57 7.53 13.47
C ASP A 180 -15.53 8.63 14.53
N THR A 181 -16.67 8.86 15.15
CA THR A 181 -16.86 9.87 16.20
C THR A 181 -17.02 9.26 17.59
N GLY A 182 -17.04 7.92 17.69
CA GLY A 182 -17.23 7.16 18.92
C GLY A 182 -18.68 6.88 19.25
N SER A 183 -19.61 7.65 18.67
CA SER A 183 -21.05 7.43 18.76
C SER A 183 -21.73 7.15 17.41
N ALA A 184 -21.06 7.46 16.31
CA ALA A 184 -21.57 7.23 14.96
C ALA A 184 -20.42 7.15 13.95
N LEU A 185 -20.65 6.35 12.90
CA LEU A 185 -19.86 6.31 11.68
C LEU A 185 -20.49 7.21 10.63
N LEU A 186 -19.67 8.07 10.01
CA LEU A 186 -20.10 9.08 9.05
C LEU A 186 -19.42 8.81 7.71
N PHE A 187 -20.20 8.44 6.70
CA PHE A 187 -19.69 8.01 5.39
C PHE A 187 -19.73 9.13 4.35
N ASN A 188 -20.46 10.22 4.64
CA ASN A 188 -20.57 11.39 3.79
C ASN A 188 -20.13 12.68 4.49
N VAL A 189 -19.64 13.64 3.70
CA VAL A 189 -19.25 14.96 4.21
C VAL A 189 -20.46 15.73 4.76
N THR A 190 -21.64 15.53 4.18
CA THR A 190 -22.87 16.17 4.67
C THR A 190 -23.26 15.68 6.06
N GLU A 191 -23.13 14.37 6.32
CA GLU A 191 -23.33 13.80 7.65
C GLU A 191 -22.30 14.36 8.64
N LEU A 192 -21.03 14.44 8.22
CA LEU A 192 -19.98 15.07 9.03
C LEU A 192 -20.31 16.51 9.41
N LEU A 193 -20.75 17.34 8.47
CA LEU A 193 -21.11 18.72 8.76
C LEU A 193 -22.27 18.81 9.76
N SER A 194 -23.29 17.93 9.63
CA SER A 194 -24.41 17.88 10.57
C SER A 194 -23.97 17.47 11.99
N TRP A 195 -23.03 16.53 12.10
CA TRP A 195 -22.45 16.13 13.37
C TRP A 195 -21.62 17.25 13.99
N LEU A 196 -20.83 17.98 13.19
CA LEU A 196 -20.03 19.13 13.64
C LEU A 196 -20.88 20.27 14.20
N ASP A 197 -22.02 20.55 13.59
CA ASP A 197 -22.95 21.58 14.06
C ASP A 197 -23.65 21.19 15.37
N THR A 198 -23.87 19.90 15.58
CA THR A 198 -24.48 19.35 16.80
C THR A 198 -23.47 19.25 17.93
N SER A 199 -22.26 18.75 17.64
CA SER A 199 -21.20 18.57 18.63
C SER A 199 -20.67 19.89 19.16
N ALA A 200 -20.68 20.96 18.36
CA ALA A 200 -20.35 22.32 18.82
C ALA A 200 -21.30 22.85 19.92
N LYS A 201 -22.49 22.26 20.08
CA LYS A 201 -23.51 22.68 21.07
C LYS A 201 -23.49 21.84 22.34
N LEU A 202 -22.84 20.66 22.32
CA LEU A 202 -22.81 19.74 23.44
C LEU A 202 -21.51 19.92 24.24
N ALA A 203 -21.65 20.32 25.51
CA ALA A 203 -20.52 20.33 26.44
C ALA A 203 -20.06 18.89 26.72
N VAL A 204 -18.77 18.65 26.52
CA VAL A 204 -18.12 17.33 26.60
C VAL A 204 -18.20 16.80 28.04
N GLY A 205 -19.13 15.88 28.27
CA GLY A 205 -19.28 15.23 29.57
C GLY A 205 -19.94 13.85 29.56
N SER A 206 -20.44 13.33 28.42
CA SER A 206 -21.14 12.03 28.41
C SER A 206 -21.08 11.25 27.10
N ALA A 207 -20.36 11.73 26.08
CA ALA A 207 -20.23 11.00 24.82
C ALA A 207 -19.03 10.05 24.90
N GLU A 208 -19.26 8.76 24.67
CA GLU A 208 -18.20 7.77 24.44
C GLU A 208 -17.34 8.26 23.26
N GLN A 209 -16.03 8.40 23.50
CA GLN A 209 -15.07 8.83 22.49
C GLN A 209 -14.32 7.62 21.96
N PRO A 210 -13.91 7.61 20.66
CA PRO A 210 -13.03 6.59 20.13
C PRO A 210 -11.74 6.50 20.94
N GLU A 211 -11.26 5.28 21.13
CA GLU A 211 -9.94 5.04 21.71
C GLU A 211 -8.85 5.62 20.81
N LEU A 212 -7.87 6.32 21.40
CA LEU A 212 -6.71 6.87 20.71
C LEU A 212 -5.44 6.15 21.14
N PHE A 213 -4.54 5.95 20.18
CA PHE A 213 -3.24 5.30 20.41
C PHE A 213 -2.09 6.29 20.21
N ASP A 214 -0.96 6.03 20.87
CA ASP A 214 0.24 6.88 20.78
C ASP A 214 0.78 7.05 19.36
N PHE A 215 0.50 6.06 18.51
CA PHE A 215 0.91 6.03 17.12
C PHE A 215 -0.04 6.79 16.17
N ASP A 216 -1.22 7.21 16.63
CA ASP A 216 -2.20 7.91 15.81
C ASP A 216 -1.67 9.26 15.29
N HIS A 217 -2.08 9.61 14.06
CA HIS A 217 -1.77 10.90 13.46
C HIS A 217 -2.78 11.94 13.92
N ILE A 218 -2.42 12.68 14.96
CA ILE A 218 -3.25 13.76 15.52
C ILE A 218 -2.88 15.09 14.86
N TYR A 219 -3.88 15.81 14.34
CA TYR A 219 -3.67 17.11 13.71
C TYR A 219 -3.35 18.19 14.75
N PHE A 220 -2.42 19.08 14.39
CA PHE A 220 -1.98 20.17 15.26
C PHE A 220 -3.09 21.22 15.46
N GLY A 221 -3.21 21.76 16.67
CA GLY A 221 -4.25 22.76 17.02
C GLY A 221 -5.51 22.19 17.69
N SER A 222 -5.51 20.89 18.00
CA SER A 222 -6.59 20.25 18.75
C SER A 222 -6.59 20.65 20.24
N SER A 223 -7.76 21.02 20.78
CA SER A 223 -7.94 21.20 22.23
C SER A 223 -8.19 19.84 22.90
N ILE A 224 -7.68 19.66 24.13
CA ILE A 224 -7.79 18.41 24.89
C ILE A 224 -9.25 18.03 25.15
N ALA A 225 -10.10 19.04 25.35
CA ALA A 225 -11.50 18.89 25.72
C ALA A 225 -12.47 18.75 24.52
N SER A 226 -11.97 18.73 23.29
CA SER A 226 -12.82 18.68 22.09
C SER A 226 -13.18 17.23 21.71
N PRO A 227 -14.39 17.00 21.14
CA PRO A 227 -14.76 15.68 20.63
C PRO A 227 -13.77 15.18 19.58
N VAL A 228 -13.54 13.87 19.58
CA VAL A 228 -12.58 13.20 18.69
C VAL A 228 -13.28 12.80 17.40
N ALA A 229 -12.63 13.04 16.28
CA ALA A 229 -13.06 12.56 14.97
C ALA A 229 -11.89 11.85 14.28
N ILE A 230 -12.03 10.54 14.07
CA ILE A 230 -11.02 9.69 13.42
C ILE A 230 -11.42 9.47 11.97
N LEU A 231 -10.63 9.98 11.03
CA LEU A 231 -10.78 9.69 9.61
C LEU A 231 -10.05 8.39 9.27
N TYR A 232 -10.81 7.41 8.82
CA TYR A 232 -10.30 6.25 8.10
C TYR A 232 -10.32 6.55 6.60
N GLY A 233 -9.17 6.49 5.95
CA GLY A 233 -9.08 6.74 4.52
C GLY A 233 -7.64 6.78 4.01
N ALA A 234 -7.48 6.77 2.69
CA ALA A 234 -6.19 6.74 2.04
C ALA A 234 -5.85 8.09 1.39
N LEU A 235 -4.68 8.63 1.72
CA LEU A 235 -4.09 9.76 1.00
C LEU A 235 -4.03 9.49 -0.51
N GLY A 236 -4.32 10.51 -1.31
CA GLY A 236 -4.40 10.43 -2.76
C GLY A 236 -5.79 10.06 -3.31
N THR A 237 -6.75 9.71 -2.44
CA THR A 237 -8.16 9.51 -2.84
C THR A 237 -8.96 10.81 -2.75
N GLU A 238 -9.97 10.96 -3.63
CA GLU A 238 -10.84 12.13 -3.61
C GLU A 238 -11.66 12.21 -2.31
N CYS A 239 -12.12 11.08 -1.78
CA CYS A 239 -12.85 11.04 -0.51
C CYS A 239 -12.00 11.56 0.64
N PHE A 240 -10.72 11.16 0.72
CA PHE A 240 -9.82 11.59 1.77
C PHE A 240 -9.67 13.11 1.74
N LYS A 241 -9.44 13.69 0.56
CA LYS A 241 -9.33 15.14 0.39
C LYS A 241 -10.55 15.87 0.93
N LYS A 242 -11.76 15.43 0.54
CA LYS A 242 -13.02 16.08 0.94
C LYS A 242 -13.19 16.09 2.46
N PHE A 243 -13.01 14.95 3.12
CA PHE A 243 -13.09 14.84 4.57
C PHE A 243 -11.97 15.63 5.27
N HIS A 244 -10.73 15.47 4.80
CA HIS A 244 -9.55 16.08 5.39
C HIS A 244 -9.67 17.61 5.45
N VAL A 245 -10.07 18.27 4.36
CA VAL A 245 -10.22 19.73 4.33
C VAL A 245 -11.21 20.21 5.40
N THR A 246 -12.37 19.57 5.50
CA THR A 246 -13.41 19.92 6.50
C THR A 246 -12.91 19.70 7.93
N LEU A 247 -12.25 18.58 8.19
CA LEU A 247 -11.74 18.23 9.52
C LEU A 247 -10.59 19.16 9.96
N VAL A 248 -9.67 19.50 9.06
CA VAL A 248 -8.58 20.45 9.32
C VAL A 248 -9.13 21.83 9.66
N GLU A 249 -10.04 22.36 8.86
CA GLU A 249 -10.61 23.69 9.11
C GLU A 249 -11.29 23.75 10.49
N THR A 250 -11.98 22.66 10.86
CA THR A 250 -12.71 22.57 12.11
C THR A 250 -11.78 22.36 13.31
N SER A 251 -10.71 21.57 13.13
CA SER A 251 -9.68 21.35 14.15
C SER A 251 -8.88 22.62 14.44
N LYS A 252 -8.53 23.41 13.41
CA LYS A 252 -7.88 24.72 13.58
C LYS A 252 -8.71 25.70 14.41
N LYS A 253 -10.04 25.59 14.36
CA LYS A 253 -10.97 26.37 15.20
C LYS A 253 -11.09 25.84 16.63
N GLY A 254 -10.34 24.79 16.98
CA GLY A 254 -10.36 24.13 18.29
C GLY A 254 -11.63 23.31 18.56
N LYS A 255 -12.50 23.09 17.57
CA LYS A 255 -13.80 22.45 17.78
C LYS A 255 -13.73 20.92 17.89
N ILE A 256 -12.74 20.31 17.26
CA ILE A 256 -12.54 18.85 17.27
C ILE A 256 -11.08 18.50 17.45
N LYS A 257 -10.83 17.30 17.97
CA LYS A 257 -9.55 16.62 17.88
C LYS A 257 -9.57 15.73 16.64
N TYR A 258 -8.86 16.17 15.60
CA TYR A 258 -8.83 15.47 14.32
C TYR A 258 -7.69 14.45 14.29
N VAL A 259 -8.02 13.21 13.95
CA VAL A 259 -7.09 12.09 13.85
C VAL A 259 -7.23 11.40 12.49
N VAL A 260 -6.11 10.93 11.93
CA VAL A 260 -6.09 10.11 10.69
C VAL A 260 -5.53 8.72 10.98
N ARG A 261 -6.27 7.70 10.55
CA ARG A 261 -5.83 6.30 10.48
C ARG A 261 -5.76 5.87 9.01
N PRO A 262 -4.56 5.75 8.42
CA PRO A 262 -4.41 5.47 7.00
C PRO A 262 -4.87 4.05 6.65
N VAL A 263 -5.94 3.97 5.87
CA VAL A 263 -6.52 2.69 5.45
C VAL A 263 -6.99 2.83 4.01
N LEU A 264 -6.65 1.85 3.17
CA LEU A 264 -7.21 1.71 1.83
C LEU A 264 -8.10 0.45 1.82
N PRO A 265 -9.43 0.61 1.89
CA PRO A 265 -10.37 -0.50 1.85
C PRO A 265 -10.31 -1.28 0.54
N SER A 266 -10.81 -2.51 0.54
CA SER A 266 -10.96 -3.30 -0.69
C SER A 266 -12.02 -2.68 -1.60
N GLY A 267 -11.73 -2.49 -2.89
CA GLY A 267 -12.67 -1.87 -3.85
C GLY A 267 -12.43 -0.38 -4.07
N CYS A 268 -11.44 0.15 -3.37
CA CYS A 268 -10.78 1.42 -3.54
C CYS A 268 -9.33 1.16 -4.02
#